data_AF-A0A960QC70-F1
#
_entry.id   AF-A0A960QC70-F1
#
_cell.length_a   1.000
_cell.length_b   1.000
_cell.length_c   1.000
_cell.angle_alpha   90.00
_cell.angle_beta   90.00
_cell.angle_gamma   90.00
#
_symmetry.space_group_name_H-M   'P 1'
#
loop_
_entity.id
_entity.type
_entity.pdbx_description
1 polymer ?
#
loop_
_entity_poly.entity_id
_entity_poly.type
_entity_poly.pdbx_seq_one_letter_code
_entity_poly.pdbx_strand_id
1 'polypeptide(L)'
;MTAKAKSAKQDFVEPRNFEDALERLEALVEKLEAGEVSLEESVQAFEEGQKLSVYCQHKLKAAEASLKKLIKESGADAGDDEEE
;
A
#
# COMPACT_ATOMS: atom_id res chain seq x y z
N MET A 1 -16.55 30.28 -19.20
CA MET A 1 -16.91 29.06 -19.97
C MET A 1 -15.65 28.20 -19.97
N THR A 2 -15.52 27.04 -19.36
CA THR A 2 -16.46 26.00 -18.92
C THR A 2 -15.81 25.24 -17.75
N ALA A 3 -16.50 25.13 -16.62
CA ALA A 3 -16.14 24.19 -15.56
C ALA A 3 -16.36 22.77 -16.09
N LYS A 4 -15.32 21.94 -16.07
CA LYS A 4 -15.44 20.52 -16.40
C LYS A 4 -15.52 19.75 -15.09
N ALA A 5 -16.72 19.72 -14.52
CA ALA A 5 -17.07 18.71 -13.53
C ALA A 5 -16.99 17.34 -14.21
N LYS A 6 -16.10 16.47 -13.74
CA LYS A 6 -16.15 15.06 -14.08
C LYS A 6 -16.17 14.26 -12.78
N SER A 7 -17.40 13.97 -12.36
CA SER A 7 -17.71 12.83 -11.49
C SER A 7 -17.24 11.55 -12.18
N ALA A 8 -16.40 10.78 -11.49
CA ALA A 8 -16.19 9.36 -11.73
C ALA A 8 -15.61 8.78 -10.43
N LYS A 9 -16.37 7.92 -9.75
CA LYS A 9 -15.82 7.06 -8.70
C LYS A 9 -14.64 6.31 -9.33
N GLN A 10 -13.42 6.58 -8.85
CA GLN A 10 -12.24 5.83 -9.24
C GLN A 10 -12.39 4.42 -8.65
N ASP A 11 -12.55 3.42 -9.51
CA ASP A 11 -12.50 2.02 -9.10
C ASP A 11 -11.05 1.73 -8.68
N PHE A 12 -10.86 1.38 -7.41
CA PHE A 12 -9.57 0.95 -6.91
C PHE A 12 -9.17 -0.33 -7.65
N VAL A 13 -8.18 -0.23 -8.52
CA VAL A 13 -7.55 -1.39 -9.17
C VAL A 13 -6.50 -1.94 -8.24
N GLU A 14 -6.72 -3.16 -7.76
CA GLU A 14 -5.79 -3.83 -6.86
C GLU A 14 -4.44 -4.11 -7.55
N PRO A 15 -3.29 -3.88 -6.87
CA PRO A 15 -1.96 -4.11 -7.45
C PRO A 15 -1.68 -5.60 -7.72
N ARG A 16 -0.87 -5.88 -8.75
CA ARG A 16 -0.52 -7.27 -9.11
C ARG A 16 0.47 -7.90 -8.13
N ASN A 17 1.41 -7.12 -7.61
CA ASN A 17 2.46 -7.54 -6.70
C ASN A 17 2.78 -6.41 -5.69
N PHE A 18 3.77 -6.62 -4.83
CA PHE A 18 4.16 -5.67 -3.80
C PHE A 18 4.84 -4.43 -4.39
N GLU A 19 5.71 -4.64 -5.37
CA GLU A 19 6.51 -3.61 -6.03
C GLU A 19 5.61 -2.60 -6.77
N ASP A 20 4.62 -3.08 -7.52
CA ASP A 20 3.60 -2.29 -8.19
C ASP A 20 2.78 -1.46 -7.18
N ALA A 21 2.48 -2.03 -6.00
CA ALA A 21 1.74 -1.34 -4.96
C ALA A 21 2.58 -0.22 -4.33
N LEU A 22 3.87 -0.47 -4.12
CA LEU A 22 4.82 0.47 -3.54
C LEU A 22 5.08 1.64 -4.49
N GLU A 23 5.38 1.37 -5.76
CA GLU A 23 5.60 2.40 -6.79
C GLU A 23 4.40 3.34 -6.91
N ARG A 24 3.19 2.77 -6.89
CA ARG A 24 1.96 3.57 -6.94
C ARG A 24 1.77 4.42 -5.68
N LEU A 25 2.10 3.88 -4.50
CA LEU A 25 2.04 4.64 -3.25
C LEU A 25 3.03 5.81 -3.24
N GLU A 26 4.25 5.58 -3.71
CA GLU A 26 5.29 6.62 -3.87
C GLU A 26 4.81 7.72 -4.82
N ALA A 27 4.23 7.36 -5.97
CA ALA A 27 3.69 8.33 -6.92
C ALA A 27 2.53 9.17 -6.32
N LEU A 28 1.69 8.58 -5.47
CA LEU A 28 0.64 9.33 -4.76
C LEU A 28 1.23 10.30 -3.74
N VAL A 29 2.26 9.90 -3.00
CA VAL A 29 2.97 10.76 -2.05
C VAL A 29 3.59 11.94 -2.78
N GLU A 30 4.34 11.69 -3.86
CA GLU A 30 4.93 12.76 -4.68
C GLU A 30 3.86 13.72 -5.21
N LYS A 31 2.72 13.20 -5.68
CA LYS A 31 1.60 14.02 -6.15
C LYS A 31 1.02 14.90 -5.04
N LEU A 32 0.91 14.38 -3.81
CA LEU A 32 0.41 15.14 -2.66
C LEU A 32 1.42 16.20 -2.19
N GLU A 33 2.71 15.87 -2.18
CA GLU A 33 3.79 16.77 -1.77
C GLU A 33 4.03 17.92 -2.76
N ALA A 34 3.75 17.70 -4.05
CA ALA A 34 3.83 18.75 -5.07
C ALA A 34 2.88 19.93 -4.82
N GLY A 35 1.79 19.73 -4.06
CA GLY A 35 0.90 20.80 -3.61
C GLY A 35 0.01 21.42 -4.69
N GLU A 36 0.07 20.96 -5.94
CA GLU A 36 -0.75 21.44 -7.07
C GLU A 36 -2.08 20.67 -7.22
N VAL A 37 -2.43 19.84 -6.23
CA VAL A 37 -3.66 19.04 -6.23
C VAL A 37 -4.84 19.76 -5.61
N SER A 38 -6.02 19.58 -6.21
CA SER A 38 -7.26 20.07 -5.60
C SER A 38 -7.61 19.28 -4.33
N LEU A 39 -8.36 19.89 -3.40
CA LEU A 39 -8.79 19.22 -2.16
C LEU A 39 -9.45 17.87 -2.42
N GLU A 40 -10.29 17.78 -3.45
CA GLU A 40 -11.01 16.55 -3.79
C GLU A 40 -10.06 15.47 -4.33
N GLU A 41 -9.04 15.85 -5.10
CA GLU A 41 -7.97 14.93 -5.49
C GLU A 41 -7.10 14.49 -4.32
N SER A 42 -6.82 15.39 -3.37
CA SER A 42 -6.04 15.05 -2.17
C SER A 42 -6.75 14.01 -1.32
N VAL A 43 -8.07 14.13 -1.16
CA VAL A 43 -8.89 13.14 -0.44
C VAL A 43 -8.86 11.80 -1.18
N GLN A 44 -9.01 11.78 -2.51
CA GLN A 44 -8.95 10.54 -3.29
C GLN A 44 -7.57 9.87 -3.22
N ALA A 45 -6.50 10.64 -3.37
CA ALA A 45 -5.12 10.14 -3.26
C ALA A 45 -4.85 9.56 -1.87
N PHE A 46 -5.36 10.20 -0.81
CA PHE A 46 -5.25 9.68 0.55
C PHE A 46 -5.99 8.36 0.74
N GLU A 47 -7.25 8.25 0.29
CA GLU A 47 -8.01 7.00 0.38
C GLU A 47 -7.34 5.85 -0.39
N GLU A 48 -6.80 6.14 -1.57
CA GLU A 48 -6.05 5.17 -2.36
C GLU A 48 -4.74 4.77 -1.66
N GLY A 49 -3.98 5.75 -1.17
CA GLY A 49 -2.74 5.51 -0.44
C GLY A 49 -2.94 4.64 0.80
N GLN A 50 -4.05 4.83 1.53
CA GLN A 50 -4.41 3.96 2.65
C GLN A 50 -4.64 2.51 2.22
N LYS A 51 -5.36 2.28 1.11
CA LYS A 51 -5.59 0.92 0.60
C LYS A 51 -4.29 0.25 0.16
N LEU A 52 -3.42 0.98 -0.53
CA LEU A 52 -2.11 0.49 -0.95
C LEU A 52 -1.21 0.17 0.24
N SER A 53 -1.19 1.04 1.26
CA SER A 53 -0.44 0.80 2.51
C SER A 53 -0.89 -0.48 3.21
N VAL A 54 -2.21 -0.69 3.34
CA VAL A 54 -2.75 -1.94 3.91
C VAL A 54 -2.34 -3.15 3.07
N TYR A 55 -2.45 -3.07 1.74
CA TYR A 55 -2.02 -4.14 0.84
C TYR A 55 -0.54 -4.52 1.06
N CYS A 56 0.35 -3.52 1.09
CA CYS A 56 1.79 -3.72 1.31
C CYS A 56 2.06 -4.40 2.66
N GLN A 57 1.41 -3.93 3.74
CA GLN A 57 1.53 -4.54 5.08
C GLN A 57 1.08 -6.00 5.08
N HIS A 58 -0.02 -6.32 4.40
CA HIS A 58 -0.50 -7.70 4.28
C HIS A 58 0.49 -8.60 3.55
N LYS A 59 1.09 -8.12 2.45
CA LYS A 59 2.11 -8.88 1.72
C LYS A 59 3.35 -9.13 2.57
N LEU A 60 3.82 -8.12 3.31
CA LEU A 60 4.98 -8.26 4.20
C LEU A 60 4.71 -9.26 5.32
N LYS A 61 3.56 -9.18 5.99
CA LYS A 61 3.16 -10.14 7.03
C LYS A 61 3.06 -11.58 6.50
N ALA A 62 2.54 -11.76 5.29
CA ALA A 62 2.46 -13.08 4.66
C ALA A 62 3.85 -13.65 4.32
N ALA A 63 4.76 -12.81 3.84
CA ALA A 63 6.14 -13.20 3.59
C ALA A 63 6.87 -13.57 4.90
N GLU A 64 6.72 -12.77 5.95
CA GLU A 64 7.29 -13.04 7.27
C GLU A 64 6.78 -14.36 7.86
N ALA A 65 5.46 -14.60 7.82
CA ALA A 65 4.86 -15.84 8.30
C ALA A 65 5.38 -17.06 7.51
N SER A 66 5.58 -16.90 6.20
CA SER A 66 6.14 -17.96 5.35
C SER A 66 7.60 -18.26 5.74
N LEU A 67 8.41 -17.22 5.98
CA LEU A 67 9.79 -17.37 6.46
C LEU A 67 9.85 -18.04 7.84
N LYS A 68 9.03 -17.60 8.79
CA LYS A 68 8.94 -18.21 10.13
C LYS A 68 8.62 -19.70 10.05
N LYS A 69 7.70 -20.10 9.18
CA LYS A 69 7.37 -21.51 8.94
C LYS A 69 8.56 -22.30 8.37
N LEU A 70 9.23 -21.77 7.35
CA LEU A 70 10.41 -22.39 6.74
C LEU A 70 11.54 -22.59 7.75
N ILE A 71 11.80 -21.58 8.59
CA ILE A 71 12.82 -21.63 9.64
C ILE A 71 12.48 -22.74 10.65
N LYS A 72 11.24 -22.77 11.15
CA LYS A 72 10.75 -23.81 12.07
C LYS A 72 10.86 -25.22 11.49
N GLU A 73 10.55 -25.39 10.20
CA GLU A 73 10.67 -26.68 9.50
C GLU A 73 12.13 -27.08 9.27
N SER A 74 13.03 -26.12 9.07
CA SER A 74 14.46 -26.37 8.85
C SER A 74 15.25 -26.72 10.12
N GLY A 75 14.63 -26.65 11.31
CA GLY A 75 15.28 -26.89 12.59
C GLY A 75 16.30 -25.81 12.99
N ALA A 76 16.36 -24.70 12.24
CA ALA A 76 17.08 -23.52 12.65
C ALA A 76 16.30 -22.84 13.77
N ASP A 77 16.79 -22.99 15.00
CA ASP A 77 16.29 -22.32 16.19
C ASP A 77 16.50 -20.79 16.04
N ALA A 78 15.54 -20.12 15.42
CA ALA A 78 15.42 -18.67 15.53
C ALA A 78 14.62 -18.42 16.80
N GLY A 79 15.32 -18.09 17.88
CA GLY A 79 14.73 -17.78 19.17
C GLY A 79 13.52 -16.87 19.00
N ASP A 80 12.36 -17.39 19.40
CA ASP A 80 11.12 -16.65 19.57
C ASP A 80 11.42 -15.49 20.54
N ASP A 81 11.55 -14.27 20.00
CA ASP A 81 11.26 -13.08 20.79
C ASP A 81 9.73 -13.04 20.91
N GLU A 82 9.25 -13.69 21.96
CA GLU A 82 7.91 -13.50 22.50
C GLU A 82 7.78 -12.03 22.91
N GLU A 83 7.24 -11.17 22.05
CA GLU A 83 6.72 -9.88 22.50
C GLU A 83 5.30 -10.11 23.05
N GLU A 84 5.17 -10.02 24.39
CA GLU A 84 3.90 -9.90 25.13
C GLU A 84 3.03 -8.72 24.67
#